data_AF-A0A0F5PJT4-F1
#
_entry.id   AF-A0A0F5PJT4-F1
#
_cell.length_a   1.000
_cell.length_b   1.000
_cell.length_c   1.000
_cell.angle_alpha   90.00
_cell.angle_beta   90.00
_cell.angle_gamma   90.00
#
_symmetry.space_group_name_H-M   'P 1'
#
loop_
_entity.id
_entity.type
_entity.pdbx_description
1 polymer ?
#
loop_
_entity_poly.entity_id
_entity_poly.type
_entity_poly.pdbx_seq_one_letter_code
_entity_poly.pdbx_strand_id
1 'polypeptide(L)' 'MMELEKLLLNRDKRAIARAITYAEDDEEKAREIIRKLYKRSGNAYIVGITGPPGVGESALTALLDKEFGGGRPLMWTLRG' A
#
# COMPACT_ATOMS: atom_id res chain seq x y z
N MET A 1 -13.69 -13.88 -9.84
CA MET A 1 -12.71 -13.73 -8.74
C MET A 1 -11.27 -13.64 -9.25
N MET A 2 -10.78 -14.61 -10.05
CA MET A 2 -9.42 -14.62 -10.62
C MET A 2 -9.00 -13.33 -11.35
N GLU A 3 -9.96 -12.61 -11.94
CA GLU A 3 -9.71 -11.37 -12.68
C GLU A 3 -9.11 -10.25 -11.81
N LEU A 4 -9.64 -10.03 -10.60
CA LEU A 4 -9.15 -8.97 -9.72
C LEU A 4 -7.72 -9.28 -9.23
N GLU A 5 -7.46 -10.54 -8.86
CA GLU A 5 -6.11 -10.99 -8.48
C GLU A 5 -5.10 -10.82 -9.63
N LYS A 6 -5.49 -11.17 -10.86
CA LYS A 6 -4.66 -10.95 -12.06
C LYS A 6 -4.38 -9.47 -12.31
N LEU A 7 -5.38 -8.60 -12.15
CA LEU A 7 -5.22 -7.15 -12.30
C LEU A 7 -4.31 -6.55 -11.20
N LEU A 8 -4.41 -7.04 -9.95
CA LEU A 8 -3.53 -6.66 -8.84
C LEU A 8 -2.06 -7.05 -9.12
N LEU A 9 -1.82 -8.29 -9.59
CA LEU A 9 -0.47 -8.74 -9.98
C LEU A 9 0.09 -7.94 -11.17
N ASN A 10 -0.77 -7.48 -12.08
CA ASN A 10 -0.43 -6.59 -13.18
C ASN A 10 -0.29 -5.10 -12.78
N ARG A 11 -0.39 -4.77 -11.48
CA ARG A 11 -0.28 -3.41 -10.93
C ARG A 11 -1.34 -2.43 -11.45
N ASP A 12 -2.54 -2.92 -11.78
CA ASP A 12 -3.64 -2.04 -12.20
C ASP A 12 -4.09 -1.13 -11.05
N LYS A 13 -4.02 0.19 -11.26
CA LYS A 13 -4.32 1.19 -10.23
C LYS A 13 -5.77 1.14 -9.72
N ARG A 14 -6.73 0.79 -10.57
CA ARG A 14 -8.16 0.71 -10.20
C ARG A 14 -8.45 -0.55 -9.41
N ALA A 15 -7.81 -1.66 -9.78
CA ALA A 15 -7.86 -2.91 -9.03
C ALA A 15 -7.27 -2.75 -7.62
N ILE A 16 -6.12 -2.07 -7.50
CA ILE A 16 -5.49 -1.75 -6.20
C ILE A 16 -6.44 -0.90 -5.35
N ALA A 17 -6.97 0.21 -5.88
CA ALA A 17 -7.91 1.07 -5.15
C ALA A 17 -9.14 0.29 -4.64
N ARG A 18 -9.77 -0.53 -5.51
CA ARG A 18 -10.91 -1.38 -5.11
C ARG A 18 -10.56 -2.42 -4.05
N ALA A 19 -9.37 -2.99 -4.10
CA ALA A 19 -8.92 -3.97 -3.10
C ALA A 19 -8.63 -3.32 -1.73
N ILE A 20 -8.20 -2.05 -1.72
CA ILE A 20 -8.09 -1.25 -0.50
C ILE A 20 -9.48 -1.00 0.09
N THR A 21 -10.45 -0.51 -0.69
CA THR A 21 -11.82 -0.29 -0.22
C THR A 21 -12.45 -1.55 0.37
N TYR A 22 -12.34 -2.70 -0.32
CA TYR A 22 -12.86 -3.97 0.23
C TYR A 22 -12.19 -4.38 1.55
N ALA A 23 -10.94 -3.98 1.80
CA ALA A 23 -10.24 -4.25 3.05
C ALA A 23 -10.60 -3.25 4.16
N GLU A 24 -10.88 -2.00 3.81
CA GLU A 24 -11.39 -0.96 4.73
C GLU A 24 -12.82 -1.28 5.20
N ASP A 25 -13.66 -1.83 4.32
CA ASP A 25 -15.03 -2.28 4.61
C ASP A 25 -15.11 -3.69 5.25
N ASP A 26 -13.95 -4.33 5.55
CA ASP A 26 -13.82 -5.70 6.10
C ASP A 26 -14.62 -6.78 5.33
N GLU A 27 -14.72 -6.67 4.00
CA GLU A 27 -15.37 -7.68 3.17
C GLU A 27 -14.59 -9.02 3.25
N GLU A 28 -15.31 -10.14 3.41
CA GLU A 28 -14.72 -11.49 3.39
C GLU A 28 -13.89 -11.75 2.12
N LYS A 29 -14.29 -11.13 1.01
CA LYS A 29 -13.60 -11.14 -0.27
C LYS A 29 -12.21 -10.50 -0.22
N ALA A 30 -12.00 -9.46 0.59
CA ALA A 30 -10.69 -8.87 0.80
C ALA A 30 -9.78 -9.82 1.57
N ARG A 31 -10.30 -10.48 2.62
CA ARG A 31 -9.57 -11.48 3.40
C ARG A 31 -9.07 -12.63 2.52
N GLU A 32 -9.90 -13.13 1.60
CA GLU A 32 -9.48 -14.15 0.63
C GLU A 32 -8.36 -13.66 -0.31
N ILE A 33 -8.47 -12.44 -0.84
CA ILE A 33 -7.46 -11.83 -1.72
C ILE A 33 -6.13 -11.63 -0.98
N ILE A 34 -6.17 -11.07 0.23
CA ILE A 34 -4.99 -10.86 1.10
C ILE A 34 -4.31 -12.22 1.36
N ARG A 35 -5.07 -13.25 1.73
CA ARG A 35 -4.54 -14.60 2.01
C ARG A 35 -3.81 -15.22 0.82
N LYS A 36 -4.30 -15.01 -0.41
CA LYS A 36 -3.65 -15.48 -1.65
C LYS A 36 -2.39 -14.69 -1.98
N LEU A 37 -2.46 -13.36 -1.86
CA LEU A 37 -1.34 -12.47 -2.18
C LEU A 37 -0.24 -12.46 -1.11
N TYR A 38 -0.53 -12.88 0.12
CA TYR A 38 0.41 -12.86 1.25
C TYR A 38 1.76 -13.53 0.92
N LYS A 39 1.73 -14.68 0.22
CA LYS A 39 2.93 -15.43 -0.23
C LYS A 39 3.81 -14.66 -1.24
N ARG A 40 3.36 -13.52 -1.77
CA ARG A 40 4.07 -12.67 -2.74
C ARG A 40 4.41 -11.28 -2.17
N SER A 41 4.01 -11.00 -0.94
CA SER A 41 4.27 -9.74 -0.22
C SER A 41 5.63 -9.76 0.51
N GLY A 42 5.95 -8.72 1.29
CA GLY A 42 7.14 -8.67 2.15
C GLY A 42 8.41 -8.05 1.54
N ASN A 43 8.44 -7.82 0.22
CA ASN A 43 9.60 -7.27 -0.50
C ASN A 43 9.64 -5.72 -0.55
N ALA A 44 9.16 -5.03 0.49
CA ALA A 44 9.03 -3.57 0.51
C ALA A 44 9.58 -2.92 1.79
N TYR A 45 10.05 -1.67 1.65
CA TYR A 45 10.23 -0.70 2.74
C TYR A 45 8.94 0.12 2.84
N ILE A 46 8.31 0.33 3.99
CA ILE A 46 8.66 0.00 5.39
C ILE A 46 9.67 0.98 6.04
N VAL A 47 9.29 2.28 6.06
CA VAL A 47 9.72 3.38 6.96
C VAL A 47 8.51 4.17 7.53
N GLY A 48 8.26 4.15 8.84
CA GLY A 48 7.12 4.82 9.49
C GLY A 48 7.45 6.22 10.03
N ILE A 49 6.50 7.16 9.98
CA ILE A 49 6.70 8.59 10.30
C ILE A 49 5.69 9.01 11.37
N THR A 50 6.15 9.74 12.39
CA THR A 50 5.30 10.24 13.49
C THR A 50 5.91 11.50 14.14
N GLY A 51 5.06 12.42 14.59
CA GLY A 51 5.41 13.64 15.30
C GLY A 51 4.19 14.53 15.59
N PRO A 52 4.38 15.70 16.22
CA PRO A 52 3.27 16.62 16.53
C PRO A 52 2.62 17.23 15.28
N PRO A 53 1.32 17.57 15.31
CA PRO A 53 0.66 18.25 14.20
C PRO A 53 1.38 19.56 13.86
N GLY A 54 1.75 19.73 12.59
CA GLY A 54 2.49 20.89 12.10
C GLY A 54 4.02 20.77 12.12
N VAL A 55 4.61 19.67 12.63
CA VAL A 55 6.08 19.48 12.63
C VAL A 55 6.69 19.24 11.23
N GLY A 56 5.87 19.11 10.19
CA GLY A 56 6.32 18.94 8.80
C GLY A 56 6.41 17.49 8.32
N GLU A 57 5.72 16.54 8.96
CA GLU A 57 5.67 15.12 8.53
C GLU A 57 5.36 14.95 7.04
N SER A 58 4.35 15.68 6.53
CA SER A 58 3.98 15.65 5.11
C SER A 58 5.09 16.16 4.19
N ALA A 59 5.89 17.13 4.65
CA ALA A 59 7.04 17.62 3.90
C ALA A 59 8.18 16.58 3.90
N LEU A 60 8.42 15.90 5.02
CA LEU A 60 9.36 14.78 5.09
C LEU A 60 8.92 13.63 4.16
N THR A 61 7.65 13.24 4.18
CA THR A 61 7.09 12.22 3.27
C THR A 61 7.29 12.60 1.80
N ALA A 62 7.03 13.87 1.43
CA ALA A 62 7.23 14.35 0.06
C ALA A 62 8.71 14.35 -0.36
N LEU A 63 9.64 14.65 0.55
CA LEU A 63 11.08 14.56 0.29
C LEU A 63 11.53 13.10 0.11
N LEU A 64 11.01 12.17 0.93
CA LEU A 64 11.30 10.74 0.80
C LEU A 64 10.79 10.16 -0.53
N ASP A 65 9.57 10.53 -0.96
CA ASP A 65 9.03 10.08 -2.25
C ASP A 65 9.83 10.65 -3.44
N LYS A 66 10.29 11.90 -3.34
CA LYS A 66 11.18 12.51 -4.33
C LYS A 66 12.53 11.79 -4.43
N GLU A 67 13.14 11.46 -3.29
CA GLU A 67 14.50 10.88 -3.23
C GLU A 67 14.51 9.38 -3.58
N PHE A 68 13.61 8.60 -2.97
CA PHE A 68 13.59 7.13 -3.10
C PHE A 68 12.57 6.60 -4.10
N GLY A 69 11.53 7.38 -4.41
CA GLY A 69 10.45 6.91 -5.27
C GLY A 69 10.94 6.66 -6.69
N GLY A 70 11.65 7.64 -7.29
CA GLY A 70 12.13 7.53 -8.67
C GLY A 70 11.03 7.20 -9.69
N GLY A 71 9.79 7.63 -9.41
CA GLY A 71 8.58 7.26 -10.15
C GLY A 71 7.76 6.09 -9.57
N ARG A 72 8.12 5.55 -8.40
CA ARG A 72 7.36 4.52 -7.66
C ARG A 72 6.89 5.09 -6.31
N PRO A 73 5.57 5.14 -6.03
CA PRO A 73 5.07 5.76 -4.81
C PRO A 73 5.47 4.97 -3.55
N LEU A 74 5.94 5.67 -2.52
CA LEU A 74 6.11 5.10 -1.18
C LEU A 74 4.75 4.86 -0.51
N MET A 75 4.27 3.61 -0.55
CA MET A 75 3.07 3.20 0.20
C MET A 75 3.42 3.03 1.68
N TRP A 76 2.45 3.37 2.54
CA TRP A 76 2.55 3.47 4.00
C TRP A 76 3.29 2.34 4.73
N THR A 77 3.81 2.72 5.89
CA THR A 77 4.54 1.84 6.80
C THR A 77 4.04 1.95 8.22
N LEU A 78 3.91 0.80 8.88
CA LEU A 78 4.45 0.65 10.24
C LEU A 78 5.36 -0.59 10.30
N ARG A 79 6.41 -0.51 11.13
CA ARG A 79 7.20 -1.66 11.57
C ARG A 79 6.90 -1.83 13.06
N GLY A 80 6.11 -2.83 13.39
CA GLY A 80 5.57 -3.13 14.72
C GLY A 80 4.62 -4.31 14.61
#